data_AF-A0AA92HYG5-F1
#
_entry.id   AF-A0AA92HYG5-F1
#
_cell.length_a   1.000
_cell.length_b   1.000
_cell.length_c   1.000
_cell.angle_alpha   90.00
_cell.angle_beta   90.00
_cell.angle_gamma   90.00
#
_symmetry.space_group_name_H-M   'P 1'
#
loop_
_entity.id
_entity.type
_entity.pdbx_description
1 polymer ?
#
loop_
_entity_poly.entity_id
_entity_poly.type
_entity_poly.pdbx_seq_one_letter_code
_entity_poly.pdbx_strand_id
1 'polypeptide(L)'
;MRDVLIADASLDDLDLLLDRCRPDVRIVRVAADGDGGGAVAAALATRPAAVHLLAHGEPGAVRLGAHRLDVTALSRSWPQAPDTEILIHACDTGADGGRFVQALAQATGARVAAASHPVGHPSLGASWDLDMATGPIAAALPVSDTGAWVHRLAYTGTPGDGDDTLIGDDSGNTINGGAGNDSIVGGTGNDSLIGGLGDDTLVGGGNSGQSAGDTLNGGLGADHYVGGNGFTIVTYENATTGITLDLTNGANNTGEAA
;
A
#
# COMPACT_ATOMS: atom_id res chain seq x y z
N MET A 1 12.88 17.36 -22.08
CA MET A 1 13.64 16.33 -21.34
C MET A 1 12.68 15.19 -21.05
N ARG A 2 13.13 13.94 -21.09
CA ARG A 2 12.25 12.78 -20.90
C ARG A 2 11.94 12.59 -19.42
N ASP A 3 10.73 12.15 -19.12
CA ASP A 3 10.33 11.78 -17.76
C ASP A 3 11.03 10.46 -17.36
N VAL A 4 11.20 10.25 -16.06
CA VAL A 4 11.73 9.00 -15.50
C VAL A 4 10.69 8.41 -14.56
N LEU A 5 10.30 7.17 -14.78
CA LEU A 5 9.51 6.39 -13.84
C LEU A 5 10.44 5.45 -13.09
N ILE A 6 10.50 5.58 -11.77
CA ILE A 6 11.21 4.68 -10.87
C ILE A 6 10.15 3.84 -10.16
N ALA A 7 10.13 2.55 -10.47
CA ALA A 7 9.17 1.62 -9.91
C ALA A 7 9.87 0.62 -8.98
N ASP A 8 9.28 0.38 -7.82
CA ASP A 8 9.66 -0.76 -6.99
C ASP A 8 9.28 -2.05 -7.72
N ALA A 9 10.26 -2.93 -7.95
CA ALA A 9 10.04 -4.19 -8.65
C ALA A 9 9.26 -5.21 -7.82
N SER A 10 9.04 -4.95 -6.52
CA SER A 10 8.17 -5.77 -5.67
C SER A 10 6.68 -5.50 -5.91
N LEU A 11 6.31 -4.51 -6.71
CA LEU A 11 4.91 -4.22 -7.01
C LEU A 11 4.32 -5.29 -7.95
N ASP A 12 3.17 -5.84 -7.56
CA ASP A 12 2.46 -6.83 -8.37
C ASP A 12 1.79 -6.22 -9.60
N ASP A 13 1.75 -7.06 -10.64
CA ASP A 13 1.32 -6.70 -11.99
C ASP A 13 1.93 -5.38 -12.49
N LEU A 14 3.12 -5.04 -11.99
CA LEU A 14 3.83 -3.84 -12.41
C LEU A 14 4.01 -3.84 -13.94
N ASP A 15 4.23 -5.01 -14.54
CA ASP A 15 4.31 -5.17 -15.99
C ASP A 15 3.04 -4.70 -16.71
N LEU A 16 1.84 -4.92 -16.15
CA LEU A 16 0.59 -4.40 -16.72
C LEU A 16 0.57 -2.88 -16.75
N LEU A 17 1.09 -2.23 -15.70
CA LEU A 17 1.17 -0.78 -15.65
C LEU A 17 2.27 -0.26 -16.60
N LEU A 18 3.45 -0.90 -16.58
CA LEU A 18 4.62 -0.48 -17.35
C LEU A 18 4.43 -0.67 -18.87
N ASP A 19 3.69 -1.69 -19.31
CA ASP A 19 3.33 -1.89 -20.71
C ASP A 19 2.44 -0.76 -21.26
N ARG A 20 1.81 0.01 -20.36
CA ARG A 20 0.98 1.17 -20.65
C ARG A 20 1.68 2.49 -20.33
N CYS A 21 2.98 2.47 -20.01
CA CYS A 21 3.76 3.69 -19.87
C CYS A 21 3.87 4.42 -21.20
N ARG A 22 3.86 5.76 -21.11
CA ARG A 22 4.09 6.60 -22.29
C ARG A 22 5.49 6.30 -22.86
N PRO A 23 5.66 6.23 -24.19
CA PRO A 23 6.92 5.82 -24.82
C PRO A 23 8.08 6.80 -24.61
N ASP A 24 7.80 8.02 -24.17
CA ASP A 24 8.78 9.05 -23.82
C ASP A 24 9.29 8.94 -22.37
N VAL A 25 8.71 8.07 -21.55
CA VAL A 25 9.11 7.82 -20.15
C VAL A 25 10.21 6.76 -20.10
N ARG A 26 11.32 7.07 -19.43
CA ARG A 26 12.36 6.08 -19.12
C ARG A 26 11.99 5.32 -17.84
N ILE A 27 11.90 4.00 -17.93
CA ILE A 27 11.60 3.14 -16.78
C ILE A 27 12.89 2.70 -16.09
N VAL A 28 12.90 2.77 -14.75
CA VAL A 28 13.94 2.24 -13.86
C VAL A 28 13.25 1.36 -12.84
N ARG A 29 13.64 0.08 -12.78
CA ARG A 29 13.14 -0.84 -11.75
C ARG A 29 14.15 -0.94 -10.62
N VAL A 30 13.66 -0.84 -9.39
CA VAL A 30 14.46 -1.03 -8.17
C VAL A 30 14.12 -2.40 -7.61
N ALA A 31 15.10 -3.30 -7.55
CA ALA A 31 14.91 -4.62 -6.93
C ALA A 31 14.65 -4.50 -5.42
N ALA A 32 14.04 -5.51 -4.81
CA ALA A 32 13.71 -5.53 -3.38
C ALA A 32 14.94 -5.34 -2.46
N ASP A 33 16.13 -5.76 -2.90
CA ASP A 33 17.40 -5.56 -2.21
C ASP A 33 18.19 -4.31 -2.69
N GLY A 34 17.62 -3.54 -3.60
CA GLY A 34 18.25 -2.41 -4.27
C GLY A 34 18.18 -1.09 -3.48
N ASP A 35 19.10 -0.17 -3.80
CA ASP A 35 19.12 1.18 -3.24
C ASP A 35 18.16 2.12 -3.98
N GLY A 36 16.91 2.18 -3.52
CA GLY A 36 15.89 3.08 -4.07
C GLY A 36 16.27 4.54 -3.98
N GLY A 37 16.85 4.98 -2.85
CA GLY A 37 17.32 6.36 -2.71
C GLY A 37 18.40 6.71 -3.72
N GLY A 38 19.34 5.79 -3.97
CA GLY A 38 20.37 5.91 -4.99
C GLY A 38 19.79 6.02 -6.40
N ALA A 39 18.75 5.23 -6.72
CA ALA A 39 18.05 5.33 -7.99
C ALA A 39 17.39 6.70 -8.19
N VAL A 40 16.75 7.25 -7.15
CA VAL A 40 16.18 8.61 -7.18
C VAL A 40 17.26 9.66 -7.39
N ALA A 41 18.38 9.58 -6.66
CA ALA A 41 19.49 10.51 -6.82
C ALA A 41 20.09 10.45 -8.24
N ALA A 42 20.28 9.25 -8.79
CA ALA A 42 20.79 9.06 -10.14
C ALA A 42 19.82 9.62 -11.21
N ALA A 43 18.51 9.50 -11.01
CA ALA A 43 17.53 10.12 -11.89
C ALA A 43 17.59 11.65 -11.84
N LEU A 44 17.60 12.23 -10.63
CA LEU A 44 17.68 13.69 -10.43
C LEU A 44 18.94 14.30 -11.03
N ALA A 45 20.08 13.60 -10.98
CA ALA A 45 21.33 14.05 -11.59
C ALA A 45 21.22 14.27 -13.11
N THR A 46 20.25 13.63 -13.78
CA THR A 46 19.98 13.83 -15.21
C THR A 46 19.03 14.99 -15.50
N ARG A 47 18.48 15.64 -14.47
CA ARG A 47 17.51 16.75 -14.51
C ARG A 47 16.34 16.50 -15.49
N PRO A 48 15.57 15.40 -15.33
CA PRO A 48 14.40 15.15 -16.16
C PRO A 48 13.31 16.21 -15.92
N ALA A 49 12.30 16.26 -16.79
CA ALA A 49 11.15 17.13 -16.56
C ALA A 49 10.36 16.63 -15.33
N ALA A 50 10.09 15.31 -15.28
CA ALA A 50 9.52 14.66 -14.12
C ALA A 50 10.28 13.39 -13.68
N VAL A 51 10.26 13.12 -12.38
CA VAL A 51 10.56 11.84 -11.75
C VAL A 51 9.28 11.33 -11.12
N HIS A 52 8.74 10.23 -11.62
CA HIS A 52 7.62 9.53 -11.00
C HIS A 52 8.17 8.41 -10.14
N LEU A 53 7.73 8.35 -8.88
CA LEU A 53 7.98 7.20 -8.01
C LEU A 53 6.71 6.36 -7.99
N LEU A 54 6.84 5.06 -8.18
CA LEU A 54 5.76 4.10 -8.03
C LEU A 54 6.22 3.04 -7.05
N ALA A 55 5.62 3.03 -5.87
CA ALA A 55 6.11 2.29 -4.72
C ALA A 55 5.02 2.15 -3.66
N HIS A 56 5.27 1.32 -2.65
CA HIS A 56 4.48 1.37 -1.42
C HIS A 56 4.82 2.63 -0.61
N GLY A 57 3.82 3.15 0.10
CA GLY A 57 3.96 4.34 0.92
C GLY A 57 3.34 4.16 2.30
N GLU A 58 3.72 5.05 3.20
CA GLU A 58 3.22 5.18 4.56
C GLU A 58 3.30 6.66 4.98
N PRO A 59 2.63 7.10 6.06
CA PRO A 59 2.74 8.48 6.53
C PRO A 59 4.19 8.98 6.65
N GLY A 60 4.57 9.89 5.74
CA GLY A 60 5.87 10.54 5.72
C GLY A 60 7.03 9.71 5.15
N ALA A 61 6.76 8.62 4.44
CA ALA A 61 7.82 7.85 3.78
C ALA A 61 7.35 7.05 2.56
N VAL A 62 8.34 6.69 1.73
CA VAL A 62 8.18 5.78 0.58
C VAL A 62 9.09 4.57 0.78
N ARG A 63 8.59 3.35 0.53
CA ARG A 63 9.41 2.13 0.55
C ARG A 63 9.82 1.79 -0.89
N LEU A 64 11.10 1.94 -1.20
CA LEU A 64 11.62 1.71 -2.55
C LEU A 64 12.89 0.84 -2.47
N GLY A 65 12.78 -0.41 -2.90
CA GLY A 65 13.79 -1.44 -2.70
C GLY A 65 14.01 -1.74 -1.21
N ALA A 66 15.27 -1.86 -0.81
CA ALA A 66 15.63 -2.23 0.57
C ALA A 66 15.48 -1.09 1.58
N HIS A 67 15.10 0.10 1.14
CA HIS A 67 15.22 1.32 1.92
C HIS A 67 13.92 2.09 2.03
N ARG A 68 13.69 2.59 3.25
CA ARG A 68 12.68 3.58 3.56
C ARG A 68 13.24 4.97 3.25
N LEU A 69 12.62 5.67 2.30
CA LEU A 69 12.93 7.05 1.99
C LEU A 69 12.03 7.95 2.84
N ASP A 70 12.58 8.43 3.95
CA ASP A 70 11.94 9.33 4.91
C ASP A 70 12.81 10.58 5.17
N VAL A 71 12.37 11.45 6.08
CA VAL A 71 13.14 12.67 6.44
C VAL A 71 14.55 12.40 6.95
N THR A 72 14.82 11.23 7.54
CA THR A 72 16.16 10.85 8.00
C THR A 72 17.04 10.44 6.83
N ALA A 73 16.50 9.72 5.85
CA ALA A 73 17.19 9.41 4.59
C ALA A 73 17.55 10.67 3.78
N LEU A 74 16.87 11.79 4.01
CA LEU A 74 17.16 13.09 3.38
C LEU A 74 18.30 13.88 4.03
N SER A 75 18.90 13.39 5.12
CA SER A 75 20.03 14.04 5.79
C SER A 75 21.34 14.05 4.97
N ARG A 76 21.43 13.20 3.94
CA ARG A 76 22.55 13.16 3.00
C ARG A 76 22.41 14.24 1.91
N SER A 77 23.49 14.48 1.15
CA SER A 77 23.42 15.39 0.00
C SER A 77 22.63 14.76 -1.17
N TRP A 78 21.75 15.55 -1.77
CA TRP A 78 20.95 15.17 -2.94
C TRP A 78 21.24 16.09 -4.14
N PRO A 79 21.23 15.55 -5.37
CA PRO A 79 21.37 16.37 -6.58
C PRO A 79 20.28 17.46 -6.66
N GLN A 80 20.69 18.68 -7.00
CA GLN A 80 19.77 19.79 -7.19
C GLN A 80 19.12 19.75 -8.57
N ALA A 81 17.79 19.81 -8.60
CA ALA A 81 16.97 19.71 -9.80
C ALA A 81 15.75 20.66 -9.72
N PRO A 82 15.96 21.99 -9.71
CA PRO A 82 14.89 22.97 -9.49
C PRO A 82 13.81 23.02 -10.59
N ASP A 83 14.17 22.56 -11.79
CA ASP A 83 13.24 22.49 -12.93
C ASP A 83 12.51 21.13 -13.03
N THR A 84 12.81 20.20 -12.11
CA THR A 84 12.21 18.86 -12.08
C THR A 84 11.00 18.83 -11.15
N GLU A 85 9.99 18.06 -11.53
CA GLU A 85 8.87 17.68 -10.68
C GLU A 85 9.06 16.24 -10.18
N ILE A 86 8.87 15.99 -8.89
CA ILE A 86 8.86 14.65 -8.29
C ILE A 86 7.41 14.32 -7.94
N LEU A 87 6.87 13.27 -8.54
CA LEU A 87 5.49 12.83 -8.33
C LEU A 87 5.53 11.46 -7.66
N ILE A 88 5.02 11.38 -6.43
CA ILE A 88 5.09 10.19 -5.59
C ILE A 88 3.75 9.46 -5.63
N HIS A 89 3.67 8.42 -6.45
CA HIS A 89 2.54 7.47 -6.48
C HIS A 89 2.81 6.39 -5.44
N ALA A 90 2.55 6.72 -4.18
CA ALA A 90 2.68 5.83 -3.04
C ALA A 90 1.66 6.27 -1.97
N CYS A 91 0.99 5.30 -1.34
CA CYS A 91 -0.09 5.58 -0.40
C CYS A 91 0.36 6.43 0.77
N ASP A 92 -0.49 7.37 1.19
CA ASP A 92 -0.39 8.10 2.45
C ASP A 92 0.94 8.84 2.70
N THR A 93 1.79 8.98 1.68
CA THR A 93 3.13 9.58 1.83
C THR A 93 3.05 11.03 2.32
N GLY A 94 2.00 11.75 1.91
CA GLY A 94 1.70 13.12 2.37
C GLY A 94 0.93 13.21 3.69
N ALA A 95 0.52 12.09 4.30
CA ALA A 95 -0.34 12.07 5.48
C ALA A 95 0.37 12.55 6.78
N ASP A 96 1.69 12.76 6.76
CA ASP A 96 2.46 13.36 7.87
C ASP A 96 2.32 14.89 7.97
N GLY A 97 1.28 15.47 7.36
CA GLY A 97 1.12 16.90 7.17
C GLY A 97 2.03 17.48 6.09
N GLY A 98 2.53 16.64 5.18
CA GLY A 98 3.42 17.01 4.09
C GLY A 98 4.86 17.31 4.52
N ARG A 99 5.28 16.89 5.72
CA ARG A 99 6.63 17.18 6.23
C ARG A 99 7.71 16.51 5.37
N PHE A 100 7.51 15.25 5.02
CA PHE A 100 8.40 14.54 4.12
C PHE A 100 8.46 15.18 2.73
N VAL A 101 7.29 15.53 2.17
CA VAL A 101 7.16 16.18 0.86
C VAL A 101 7.92 17.51 0.82
N GLN A 102 7.78 18.34 1.85
CA GLN A 102 8.53 19.60 1.99
C GLN A 102 10.03 19.38 2.17
N ALA A 103 10.43 18.40 2.98
CA ALA A 103 11.83 18.07 3.19
C ALA A 103 12.50 17.59 1.90
N LEU A 104 11.81 16.77 1.09
CA LEU A 104 12.32 16.30 -0.19
C LEU A 104 12.48 17.44 -1.20
N ALA A 105 11.51 18.35 -1.25
CA ALA A 105 11.60 19.56 -2.07
C ALA A 105 12.78 20.44 -1.65
N GLN A 106 13.02 20.63 -0.35
CA GLN A 106 14.17 21.39 0.15
C GLN A 106 15.49 20.69 -0.16
N ALA A 107 15.55 19.37 -0.01
CA ALA A 107 16.78 18.59 -0.24
C ALA A 107 17.18 18.59 -1.72
N THR A 108 16.23 18.63 -2.65
CA THR A 108 16.46 18.46 -4.09
C THR A 108 16.26 19.75 -4.90
N GLY A 109 15.61 20.77 -4.34
CA GLY A 109 15.15 21.96 -5.06
C GLY A 109 13.95 21.73 -5.98
N ALA A 110 13.54 20.48 -6.20
CA ALA A 110 12.43 20.12 -7.08
C ALA A 110 11.07 20.51 -6.48
N ARG A 111 10.05 20.64 -7.35
CA ARG A 111 8.65 20.62 -6.88
C ARG A 111 8.26 19.18 -6.62
N VAL A 112 7.56 18.93 -5.53
CA VAL A 112 7.21 17.57 -5.10
C VAL A 112 5.70 17.50 -4.89
N ALA A 113 5.09 16.42 -5.35
CA ALA A 113 3.71 16.08 -5.03
C ALA A 113 3.59 14.61 -4.60
N ALA A 114 2.66 14.34 -3.69
CA ALA A 114 2.38 13.02 -3.14
C ALA A 114 0.89 12.92 -2.77
N ALA A 115 0.39 11.69 -2.58
CA ALA A 115 -0.94 11.47 -2.04
C ALA A 115 -0.90 11.43 -0.50
N SER A 116 -1.89 12.04 0.14
CA SER A 116 -2.21 11.89 1.57
C SER A 116 -3.27 10.81 1.84
N HIS A 117 -3.62 10.06 0.79
CA HIS A 117 -4.64 9.02 0.77
C HIS A 117 -4.13 7.78 0.01
N PRO A 118 -4.91 6.68 -0.05
CA PRO A 118 -4.56 5.51 -0.85
C PRO A 118 -4.47 5.82 -2.35
N VAL A 119 -3.44 5.26 -3.01
CA VAL A 119 -3.18 5.37 -4.44
C VAL A 119 -3.47 4.05 -5.15
N GLY A 120 -4.20 4.09 -6.27
CA GLY A 120 -4.57 2.88 -7.02
C GLY A 120 -5.96 2.96 -7.63
N HIS A 121 -6.58 1.80 -7.84
CA HIS A 121 -7.85 1.71 -8.56
C HIS A 121 -9.04 2.31 -7.76
N PRO A 122 -9.91 3.13 -8.37
CA PRO A 122 -11.06 3.75 -7.69
C PRO A 122 -12.06 2.78 -7.06
N SER A 123 -12.23 1.58 -7.62
CA SER A 123 -13.12 0.57 -7.00
C SER A 123 -12.63 0.05 -5.65
N LEU A 124 -11.35 0.32 -5.30
CA LEU A 124 -10.74 -0.01 -4.02
C LEU A 124 -10.67 1.21 -3.08
N GLY A 125 -11.43 2.27 -3.38
CA GLY A 125 -11.42 3.52 -2.61
C GLY A 125 -10.12 4.31 -2.74
N ALA A 126 -9.34 4.05 -3.79
CA ALA A 126 -8.05 4.70 -4.04
C ALA A 126 -8.10 5.68 -5.21
N SER A 127 -7.11 6.55 -5.33
CA SER A 127 -7.05 7.56 -6.39
C SER A 127 -5.61 7.82 -6.82
N TRP A 128 -5.40 8.14 -8.09
CA TRP A 128 -4.09 8.58 -8.62
C TRP A 128 -3.85 10.10 -8.47
N ASP A 129 -4.76 10.77 -7.76
CA ASP A 129 -4.61 12.14 -7.28
C ASP A 129 -3.39 12.28 -6.36
N LEU A 130 -2.68 13.39 -6.49
CA LEU A 130 -1.60 13.82 -5.61
C LEU A 130 -2.02 15.16 -4.99
N ASP A 131 -2.77 15.07 -3.90
CA ASP A 131 -3.42 16.19 -3.21
C ASP A 131 -2.45 17.07 -2.40
N MET A 132 -1.26 16.55 -2.07
CA MET A 132 -0.19 17.28 -1.39
C MET A 132 0.87 17.73 -2.40
N ALA A 133 1.10 19.03 -2.56
CA ALA A 133 2.14 19.55 -3.46
C ALA A 133 2.88 20.77 -2.89
N THR A 134 4.18 20.88 -3.18
CA THR A 134 5.01 22.05 -2.80
C THR A 134 4.92 23.22 -3.78
N GLY A 135 4.19 23.05 -4.88
CA GLY A 135 3.94 24.06 -5.89
C GLY A 135 3.14 23.49 -7.07
N PRO A 136 2.87 24.28 -8.13
CA PRO A 136 2.14 23.81 -9.29
C PRO A 136 2.84 22.63 -9.98
N ILE A 137 2.08 21.59 -10.30
CA ILE A 137 2.55 20.40 -11.02
C ILE A 137 1.97 20.42 -12.44
N ALA A 138 2.84 20.25 -13.45
CA ALA A 138 2.46 20.24 -14.86
C ALA A 138 2.63 18.86 -15.51
N ALA A 139 3.41 17.96 -14.91
CA ALA A 139 3.66 16.63 -15.44
C ALA A 139 2.38 15.78 -15.45
N ALA A 140 2.12 15.16 -16.58
CA ALA A 140 1.07 14.16 -16.70
C ALA A 140 1.51 12.83 -16.08
N LEU A 141 0.54 11.97 -15.73
CA LEU A 141 0.83 10.61 -15.27
C LEU A 141 1.75 9.87 -16.25
N PRO A 142 2.65 8.98 -15.75
CA PRO A 142 3.58 8.26 -16.61
C PRO A 142 2.88 7.17 -17.44
N VAL A 143 1.63 6.86 -17.14
CA VAL A 143 0.83 5.76 -17.69
C VAL A 143 -0.42 6.32 -18.36
N SER A 144 -0.77 5.81 -19.55
CA SER A 144 -1.88 6.33 -20.35
C SER A 144 -3.26 5.79 -19.95
N ASP A 145 -3.30 4.72 -19.16
CA ASP A 145 -4.52 4.09 -18.65
C ASP A 145 -4.23 3.44 -17.29
N THR A 146 -4.72 4.07 -16.22
CA THR A 146 -4.62 3.56 -14.85
C THR A 146 -5.75 2.59 -14.48
N GLY A 147 -6.79 2.47 -15.31
CA GLY A 147 -7.96 1.62 -15.05
C GLY A 147 -7.70 0.13 -15.29
N ALA A 148 -6.62 -0.20 -15.99
CA ALA A 148 -6.19 -1.60 -16.19
C ALA A 148 -5.40 -2.18 -15.01
N TRP A 149 -4.98 -1.35 -14.07
CA TRP A 149 -4.31 -1.78 -12.85
C TRP A 149 -5.36 -1.93 -11.76
N VAL A 150 -5.59 -3.16 -11.29
CA VAL A 150 -6.67 -3.52 -10.36
C VAL A 150 -6.24 -3.49 -8.89
N HIS A 151 -5.05 -2.95 -8.61
CA HIS A 151 -4.42 -2.98 -7.29
C HIS A 151 -4.49 -1.63 -6.57
N ARG A 152 -4.20 -1.66 -5.25
CA ARG A 152 -4.01 -0.49 -4.40
C ARG A 152 -2.58 -0.53 -3.88
N LEU A 153 -1.81 0.56 -3.99
CA LEU A 153 -0.41 0.66 -3.54
C LEU A 153 -0.25 0.66 -2.00
N ALA A 154 -1.28 0.25 -1.26
CA ALA A 154 -1.38 0.49 0.16
C ALA A 154 -0.78 -0.65 0.98
N TYR A 155 0.12 -0.25 1.86
CA TYR A 155 0.45 -0.91 3.12
C TYR A 155 0.00 0.07 4.22
N THR A 156 -1.02 -0.24 5.02
CA THR A 156 -1.32 0.47 6.28
C THR A 156 -2.18 -0.43 7.19
N GLY A 157 -2.03 -0.48 8.52
CA GLY A 157 -1.38 0.43 9.45
C GLY A 157 -0.92 -0.24 10.75
N THR A 158 -0.45 0.57 11.70
CA THR A 158 -0.16 0.10 13.06
C THR A 158 -1.49 0.06 13.83
N PRO A 159 -1.94 -1.11 14.32
CA PRO A 159 -3.20 -1.22 15.06
C PRO A 159 -3.22 -0.34 16.31
N GLY A 160 -4.38 0.23 16.60
CA GLY A 160 -4.71 1.01 17.79
C GLY A 160 -5.69 0.28 18.71
N ASP A 161 -6.22 1.01 19.70
CA ASP A 161 -7.27 0.52 20.61
C ASP A 161 -8.69 0.91 20.13
N GLY A 162 -8.88 1.26 18.85
CA GLY A 162 -10.19 1.59 18.28
C GLY A 162 -10.33 1.15 16.84
N ASP A 163 -11.53 1.31 16.28
CA ASP A 163 -11.93 0.80 14.96
C ASP A 163 -10.95 1.19 13.83
N ASP A 164 -10.17 0.22 13.36
CA ASP A 164 -9.15 0.40 12.34
C ASP A 164 -9.57 -0.15 10.98
N THR A 165 -8.92 0.34 9.92
CA THR A 165 -8.98 -0.26 8.58
C THR A 165 -7.57 -0.67 8.17
N LEU A 166 -7.30 -1.97 8.18
CA LEU A 166 -6.00 -2.56 7.94
C LEU A 166 -6.02 -3.37 6.65
N ILE A 167 -5.03 -3.15 5.79
CA ILE A 167 -5.01 -3.80 4.48
C ILE A 167 -3.59 -4.24 4.19
N GLY A 168 -3.46 -5.54 3.98
CA GLY A 168 -2.26 -6.23 3.55
C GLY A 168 -1.94 -5.98 2.09
N ASP A 169 -0.73 -6.40 1.74
CA ASP A 169 -0.23 -6.39 0.37
C ASP A 169 -0.45 -7.75 -0.29
N ASP A 170 0.32 -8.05 -1.31
CA ASP A 170 0.19 -9.28 -2.09
C ASP A 170 1.16 -10.39 -1.61
N SER A 171 1.82 -10.16 -0.46
CA SER A 171 2.64 -11.15 0.25
C SER A 171 1.86 -11.78 1.40
N GLY A 172 2.30 -12.95 1.88
CA GLY A 172 1.70 -13.54 3.08
C GLY A 172 1.86 -12.62 4.29
N ASN A 173 0.77 -11.96 4.69
CA ASN A 173 0.78 -10.97 5.74
C ASN A 173 0.44 -11.56 7.10
N THR A 174 0.86 -10.87 8.16
CA THR A 174 0.34 -11.09 9.51
C THR A 174 -0.19 -9.76 10.01
N ILE A 175 -1.52 -9.64 10.10
CA ILE A 175 -2.22 -8.42 10.48
C ILE A 175 -2.96 -8.71 11.78
N ASN A 176 -2.86 -7.80 12.74
CA ASN A 176 -3.59 -7.85 14.01
C ASN A 176 -4.32 -6.52 14.18
N GLY A 177 -5.65 -6.55 14.34
CA GLY A 177 -6.53 -5.39 14.51
C GLY A 177 -6.40 -4.73 15.88
N GLY A 178 -6.30 -5.54 16.94
CA GLY A 178 -6.13 -5.03 18.29
C GLY A 178 -7.47 -4.95 19.02
N ALA A 179 -7.87 -3.76 19.46
CA ALA A 179 -9.18 -3.57 20.06
C ALA A 179 -9.97 -2.56 19.24
N GLY A 180 -11.29 -2.73 19.16
CA GLY A 180 -12.13 -1.96 18.25
C GLY A 180 -12.83 -2.89 17.26
N ASN A 181 -13.74 -2.34 16.46
CA ASN A 181 -14.39 -3.07 15.38
C ASN A 181 -13.61 -2.83 14.08
N ASP A 182 -12.68 -3.72 13.77
CA ASP A 182 -11.69 -3.54 12.73
C ASP A 182 -12.15 -4.09 11.37
N SER A 183 -11.68 -3.46 10.29
CA SER A 183 -11.86 -3.93 8.91
C SER A 183 -10.51 -4.33 8.33
N ILE A 184 -10.27 -5.64 8.22
CA ILE A 184 -8.99 -6.21 7.81
C ILE A 184 -9.12 -6.87 6.45
N VAL A 185 -8.27 -6.49 5.48
CA VAL A 185 -8.18 -7.13 4.17
C VAL A 185 -6.78 -7.69 3.98
N GLY A 186 -6.63 -9.00 3.78
CA GLY A 186 -5.32 -9.65 3.64
C GLY A 186 -4.61 -9.31 2.34
N GLY A 187 -5.34 -9.22 1.22
CA GLY A 187 -4.74 -9.02 -0.09
C GLY A 187 -4.54 -10.35 -0.81
N THR A 188 -3.44 -10.54 -1.53
CA THR A 188 -3.07 -11.86 -2.07
C THR A 188 -1.93 -12.43 -1.25
N GLY A 189 -1.71 -13.75 -1.31
CA GLY A 189 -0.75 -14.41 -0.41
C GLY A 189 -1.41 -15.51 0.41
N ASN A 190 -0.71 -15.99 1.44
CA ASN A 190 -1.32 -16.78 2.51
C ASN A 190 -1.27 -15.92 3.76
N ASP A 191 -2.39 -15.31 4.11
CA ASP A 191 -2.44 -14.31 5.17
C ASP A 191 -2.81 -14.91 6.51
N SER A 192 -2.36 -14.26 7.58
CA SER A 192 -2.77 -14.51 8.95
C SER A 192 -3.42 -13.25 9.49
N LEU A 193 -4.74 -13.20 9.46
CA LEU A 193 -5.53 -12.05 9.90
C LEU A 193 -6.10 -12.32 11.29
N ILE A 194 -5.81 -11.42 12.23
CA ILE A 194 -6.29 -11.45 13.62
C ILE A 194 -7.13 -10.19 13.83
N GLY A 195 -8.42 -10.31 14.15
CA GLY A 195 -9.30 -9.20 14.50
C GLY A 195 -8.91 -8.63 15.85
N GLY A 196 -9.31 -9.32 16.93
CA GLY A 196 -8.86 -9.01 18.28
C GLY A 196 -10.02 -8.90 19.25
N LEU A 197 -10.24 -7.73 19.82
CA LEU A 197 -11.40 -7.44 20.67
C LEU A 197 -12.39 -6.56 19.91
N GLY A 198 -13.59 -7.05 19.65
CA GLY A 198 -14.62 -6.28 18.94
C GLY A 198 -15.31 -7.13 17.89
N ASP A 199 -16.28 -6.53 17.19
CA ASP A 199 -16.97 -7.19 16.10
C ASP A 199 -16.24 -6.85 14.79
N ASP A 200 -15.33 -7.73 14.37
CA ASP A 200 -14.39 -7.45 13.29
C ASP A 200 -14.89 -7.96 11.93
N THR A 201 -14.38 -7.37 10.84
CA THR A 201 -14.56 -7.87 9.48
C THR A 201 -13.21 -8.28 8.89
N LEU A 202 -13.03 -9.58 8.68
CA LEU A 202 -11.81 -10.16 8.13
C LEU A 202 -12.07 -10.68 6.72
N VAL A 203 -11.43 -10.05 5.75
CA VAL A 203 -11.44 -10.46 4.35
C VAL A 203 -10.05 -11.00 4.05
N GLY A 204 -9.92 -12.29 3.74
CA GLY A 204 -8.69 -12.83 3.16
C GLY A 204 -8.49 -12.30 1.75
N GLY A 205 -7.97 -13.11 0.83
CA GLY A 205 -8.13 -12.75 -0.56
C GLY A 205 -7.82 -13.83 -1.57
N GLY A 206 -7.03 -13.46 -2.58
CA GLY A 206 -6.82 -14.29 -3.76
C GLY A 206 -5.67 -15.25 -3.57
N ASN A 207 -5.92 -16.50 -3.16
CA ASN A 207 -4.85 -17.51 -3.03
C ASN A 207 -4.91 -18.61 -4.10
N SER A 208 -5.50 -18.30 -5.27
CA SER A 208 -5.66 -19.27 -6.38
C SER A 208 -4.33 -19.89 -6.79
N GLY A 209 -4.09 -21.13 -6.33
CA GLY A 209 -2.88 -21.91 -6.63
C GLY A 209 -1.96 -22.18 -5.41
N GLN A 210 -2.25 -21.61 -4.24
CA GLN A 210 -1.47 -21.81 -3.03
C GLN A 210 -2.03 -22.96 -2.17
N SER A 211 -1.14 -23.69 -1.49
CA SER A 211 -1.51 -24.89 -0.73
C SER A 211 -1.87 -24.62 0.73
N ALA A 212 -1.51 -23.46 1.28
CA ALA A 212 -1.67 -23.13 2.70
C ALA A 212 -2.92 -22.29 2.98
N GLY A 213 -3.33 -21.43 2.05
CA GLY A 213 -4.53 -20.61 2.18
C GLY A 213 -4.43 -19.55 3.28
N ASP A 214 -5.46 -18.72 3.42
CA ASP A 214 -5.52 -17.68 4.46
C ASP A 214 -5.99 -18.28 5.79
N THR A 215 -5.49 -17.75 6.90
CA THR A 215 -5.96 -18.03 8.27
C THR A 215 -6.60 -16.78 8.84
N LEU A 216 -7.88 -16.88 9.20
CA LEU A 216 -8.67 -15.79 9.75
C LEU A 216 -9.08 -16.14 11.18
N ASN A 217 -8.71 -15.27 12.13
CA ASN A 217 -9.06 -15.37 13.53
C ASN A 217 -9.69 -14.05 13.97
N GLY A 218 -11.00 -13.99 14.13
CA GLY A 218 -11.67 -12.75 14.54
C GLY A 218 -11.43 -12.40 16.01
N GLY A 219 -11.12 -13.37 16.87
CA GLY A 219 -10.85 -13.12 18.28
C GLY A 219 -12.11 -13.14 19.13
N LEU A 220 -12.30 -12.13 19.99
CA LEU A 220 -13.47 -11.98 20.85
C LEU A 220 -14.45 -10.99 20.25
N GLY A 221 -15.66 -11.47 19.96
CA GLY A 221 -16.74 -10.66 19.41
C GLY A 221 -17.50 -11.48 18.37
N ALA A 222 -18.47 -10.84 17.72
CA ALA A 222 -19.21 -11.42 16.61
C ALA A 222 -18.57 -10.99 15.28
N ASP A 223 -17.71 -11.85 14.73
CA ASP A 223 -16.86 -11.50 13.59
C ASP A 223 -17.43 -11.97 12.25
N HIS A 224 -17.14 -11.21 11.21
CA HIS A 224 -17.53 -11.49 9.85
C HIS A 224 -16.32 -11.90 8.99
N TYR A 225 -16.39 -13.09 8.40
CA TYR A 225 -15.30 -13.68 7.60
C TYR A 225 -15.65 -13.75 6.12
N VAL A 226 -14.73 -13.30 5.26
CA VAL A 226 -14.79 -13.49 3.81
C VAL A 226 -13.48 -14.13 3.34
N GLY A 227 -13.50 -15.44 3.07
CA GLY A 227 -12.29 -16.19 2.73
C GLY A 227 -11.67 -15.90 1.35
N GLY A 228 -12.39 -15.24 0.44
CA GLY A 228 -11.89 -14.96 -0.89
C GLY A 228 -11.80 -16.20 -1.80
N ASN A 229 -10.82 -16.22 -2.71
CA ASN A 229 -10.64 -17.32 -3.65
C ASN A 229 -9.62 -18.33 -3.11
N GLY A 230 -10.01 -19.61 -3.08
CA GLY A 230 -9.15 -20.74 -2.76
C GLY A 230 -9.38 -21.26 -1.33
N PHE A 231 -8.34 -21.75 -0.66
CA PHE A 231 -8.50 -22.39 0.66
C PHE A 231 -8.39 -21.36 1.78
N THR A 232 -9.25 -21.45 2.79
CA THR A 232 -9.25 -20.55 3.95
C THR A 232 -9.53 -21.35 5.22
N ILE A 233 -8.78 -21.07 6.27
CA ILE A 233 -9.00 -21.55 7.63
C ILE A 233 -9.63 -20.40 8.41
N VAL A 234 -10.81 -20.64 8.98
CA VAL A 234 -11.38 -19.77 10.02
C VAL A 234 -11.20 -20.48 11.36
N THR A 235 -10.64 -19.79 12.34
CA THR A 235 -10.39 -20.33 13.68
C THR A 235 -11.12 -19.52 14.75
N TYR A 236 -11.61 -20.22 15.77
CA TYR A 236 -12.25 -19.67 16.96
C TYR A 236 -11.43 -20.06 18.22
N GLU A 237 -10.11 -20.18 18.08
CA GLU A 237 -9.23 -20.65 19.16
C GLU A 237 -9.28 -19.78 20.42
N ASN A 238 -9.70 -18.52 20.28
CA ASN A 238 -9.85 -17.57 21.37
C ASN A 238 -11.25 -17.53 21.98
N ALA A 239 -12.19 -18.34 21.49
CA ALA A 239 -13.56 -18.37 22.01
C ALA A 239 -13.56 -18.66 23.52
N THR A 240 -14.25 -17.80 24.27
CA THR A 240 -14.39 -17.92 25.73
C THR A 240 -15.72 -18.56 26.12
N THR A 241 -16.63 -18.68 25.17
CA THR A 241 -17.95 -19.30 25.34
C THR A 241 -18.11 -20.53 24.43
N GLY A 242 -19.14 -21.34 24.71
CA GLY A 242 -19.47 -22.47 23.84
C GLY A 242 -20.05 -21.99 22.51
N ILE A 243 -19.45 -22.43 21.40
CA ILE A 243 -19.90 -22.06 20.05
C ILE A 243 -20.79 -23.12 19.41
N THR A 244 -21.77 -22.65 18.64
CA THR A 244 -22.50 -23.43 17.64
C THR A 244 -22.17 -22.81 16.30
N LEU A 245 -21.73 -23.63 15.35
CA LEU A 245 -21.43 -23.19 13.98
C LEU A 245 -22.33 -23.96 13.00
N ASP A 246 -23.34 -23.27 12.49
CA ASP A 246 -24.29 -23.73 11.48
C ASP A 246 -23.97 -23.08 10.14
N LEU A 247 -23.21 -23.81 9.31
CA LEU A 247 -22.85 -23.38 7.95
C LEU A 247 -24.04 -23.31 6.98
N THR A 248 -25.23 -23.76 7.39
CA THR A 248 -26.44 -23.71 6.57
C THR A 248 -27.37 -22.56 6.94
N ASN A 249 -27.27 -22.05 8.18
CA ASN A 249 -28.04 -20.92 8.67
C ASN A 249 -27.29 -20.20 9.80
N GLY A 250 -26.59 -19.12 9.47
CA GLY A 250 -25.82 -18.35 10.44
C GLY A 250 -26.64 -17.80 11.62
N ALA A 251 -27.96 -17.64 11.49
CA ALA A 251 -28.82 -17.20 12.60
C ALA A 251 -28.89 -18.20 13.77
N ASN A 252 -28.43 -19.43 13.59
CA ASN A 252 -28.32 -20.44 14.64
C ASN A 252 -26.96 -20.44 15.33
N ASN A 253 -26.01 -19.62 14.87
CA ASN A 253 -24.68 -19.57 15.46
C ASN A 253 -24.73 -18.94 16.87
N THR A 254 -23.77 -19.31 17.71
CA THR A 254 -23.68 -18.81 19.09
C THR A 254 -22.25 -18.48 19.49
N GLY A 255 -22.10 -17.64 20.51
CA GLY A 255 -20.80 -17.21 20.99
C GLY A 255 -20.09 -16.37 19.93
N GLU A 256 -18.79 -16.54 19.81
CA GLU A 256 -17.93 -15.84 18.86
C GLU A 256 -18.18 -16.23 17.38
N ALA A 257 -19.08 -17.18 17.11
CA ALA A 257 -19.50 -17.54 15.76
C ALA A 257 -20.80 -16.85 15.31
N ALA A 258 -21.47 -16.10 16.20
CA ALA A 258 -22.82 -15.55 16.01
C ALA A 258 -22.91 -14.41 14.99
#